data_AF-A0A6N0GSS5-F1
#
_entry.id   AF-A0A6N0GSS5-F1
#
_cell.length_a   1.000
_cell.length_b   1.000
_cell.length_c   1.000
_cell.angle_alpha   90.00
_cell.angle_beta   90.00
_cell.angle_gamma   90.00
#
_symmetry.space_group_name_H-M   'P 1'
#
loop_
_entity.id
_entity.type
_entity.pdbx_description
1 polymer ?
#
loop_
_entity_poly.entity_id
_entity_poly.type
_entity_poly.pdbx_seq_one_letter_code
_entity_poly.pdbx_strand_id
1 'polypeptide(L)'
;IFGARVKVDSTGKLAELERAEREKMKTKVDAIAAHGINVFINRQLVYNYPESLLTEKGIMVIEHADFEGVERLSLVTGGEIASTFDRPDLVKLGHCDLI
;
A
#
# COMPACT_ATOMS: atom_id res chain seq x y z
N ILE A 1 14.46 4.85 16.04
CA ILE A 1 13.83 3.54 15.76
C ILE A 1 14.11 2.63 16.94
N PHE A 2 13.12 2.40 17.82
CA PHE A 2 13.23 1.38 18.86
C PHE A 2 13.10 0.01 18.17
N GLY A 3 14.24 -0.59 17.83
CA GLY A 3 14.27 -1.89 17.19
C GLY A 3 13.86 -2.97 18.20
N ALA A 4 12.66 -3.52 18.05
CA ALA A 4 12.28 -4.75 18.72
C ALA A 4 13.21 -5.87 18.20
N ARG A 5 14.16 -6.31 19.02
CA ARG A 5 15.02 -7.46 18.69
C ARG A 5 14.17 -8.73 18.74
N VAL A 6 13.85 -9.28 17.57
CA VAL A 6 13.25 -10.62 17.47
C VAL A 6 14.37 -11.64 17.66
N LYS A 7 14.38 -12.34 18.80
CA LYS A 7 15.20 -13.53 19.02
C LYS A 7 14.40 -14.75 18.57
N VAL A 8 14.95 -15.54 17.65
CA VAL A 8 14.37 -16.80 17.19
C VAL A 8 15.30 -17.95 17.56
N ASP A 9 14.74 -19.02 18.12
CA ASP A 9 15.50 -20.17 18.64
C ASP A 9 15.92 -21.17 17.54
N SER A 10 15.40 -21.03 16.31
CA SER A 10 15.73 -21.93 15.20
C SER A 10 15.48 -21.27 13.83
N THR A 11 16.17 -21.78 12.80
CA THR A 11 15.99 -21.36 11.40
C THR A 11 14.58 -21.62 10.87
N GLY A 12 13.92 -22.69 11.36
CA GLY A 12 12.52 -22.98 11.03
C GLY A 12 11.55 -21.90 11.51
N LYS A 13 11.69 -21.43 12.76
CA LYS A 13 10.87 -20.33 13.30
C LYS A 13 11.08 -19.02 12.54
N LEU A 14 12.31 -18.77 12.08
CA LEU A 14 12.61 -17.59 11.25
C LEU A 14 11.86 -17.64 9.92
N ALA A 15 11.86 -18.79 9.24
CA ALA A 15 11.16 -18.96 7.97
C ALA A 15 9.63 -18.81 8.11
N GLU A 16 9.04 -19.29 9.20
CA GLU A 16 7.61 -19.10 9.49
C GLU A 16 7.27 -17.62 9.71
N LEU A 17 8.11 -16.89 10.46
CA LEU A 17 7.96 -15.45 10.68
C LEU A 17 8.04 -14.66 9.38
N GLU A 18 9.03 -14.93 8.54
CA GLU A 18 9.17 -14.28 7.24
C GLU A 18 7.97 -14.56 6.33
N ARG A 19 7.47 -15.81 6.32
CA ARG A 19 6.28 -16.18 5.56
C ARG A 19 5.04 -15.44 6.06
N ALA A 20 4.83 -15.38 7.38
CA ALA A 20 3.70 -14.67 7.96
C ALA A 20 3.72 -13.17 7.58
N GLU A 21 4.90 -12.56 7.55
CA GLU A 21 5.04 -11.13 7.25
C GLU A 21 4.84 -10.85 5.75
N ARG A 22 5.26 -11.77 4.88
CA ARG A 22 4.92 -11.72 3.45
C ARG A 22 3.42 -11.90 3.21
N GLU A 23 2.76 -12.84 3.91
CA GLU A 23 1.31 -13.02 3.79
C GLU A 23 0.54 -11.79 4.30
N LYS A 24 0.93 -11.20 5.44
CA LYS A 24 0.34 -9.93 5.91
C LYS A 24 0.46 -8.82 4.88
N MET A 25 1.63 -8.69 4.25
CA MET A 25 1.84 -7.69 3.21
C MET A 25 0.96 -7.95 1.98
N LYS A 26 0.87 -9.21 1.55
CA LYS A 26 0.01 -9.61 0.44
C LYS A 26 -1.46 -9.28 0.72
N THR A 27 -1.97 -9.64 1.90
CA THR A 27 -3.34 -9.31 2.32
C THR A 27 -3.61 -7.81 2.29
N LYS A 28 -2.63 -6.98 2.70
CA LYS A 28 -2.74 -5.53 2.63
C LYS A 28 -2.80 -5.01 1.19
N VAL A 29 -1.98 -5.56 0.29
CA VAL A 29 -2.03 -5.23 -1.14
C VAL A 29 -3.36 -5.65 -1.76
N ASP A 30 -3.87 -6.83 -1.39
CA ASP A 30 -5.18 -7.30 -1.83
C ASP A 30 -6.31 -6.37 -1.38
N ALA A 31 -6.24 -5.85 -0.14
CA ALA A 31 -7.19 -4.86 0.37
C ALA A 31 -7.13 -3.52 -0.40
N ILE A 32 -5.92 -3.04 -0.72
CA ILE A 32 -5.74 -1.83 -1.56
C ILE A 32 -6.35 -2.09 -2.95
N ALA A 33 -6.01 -3.20 -3.59
CA ALA A 33 -6.50 -3.54 -4.92
C ALA A 33 -8.03 -3.74 -4.98
N ALA A 34 -8.65 -4.19 -3.88
CA ALA A 34 -10.10 -4.34 -3.78
C ALA A 34 -10.88 -3.01 -3.92
N HIS A 35 -10.20 -1.86 -3.82
CA HIS A 35 -10.80 -0.56 -4.12
C HIS A 35 -11.05 -0.36 -5.62
N GLY A 36 -10.44 -1.17 -6.50
CA GLY A 36 -10.61 -1.02 -7.96
C GLY A 36 -9.83 0.16 -8.55
N ILE A 37 -8.76 0.60 -7.88
CA ILE A 37 -7.87 1.65 -8.36
C ILE A 37 -6.93 1.13 -9.45
N ASN A 38 -6.48 2.01 -10.34
CA ASN A 38 -5.41 1.75 -11.32
C ASN A 38 -4.10 2.47 -10.97
N VAL A 39 -4.14 3.43 -10.04
CA VAL A 39 -2.97 4.15 -9.52
C VAL A 39 -3.06 4.22 -8.01
N PHE A 40 -1.95 3.93 -7.35
CA PHE A 40 -1.79 4.03 -5.90
C PHE A 40 -0.72 5.09 -5.58
N ILE A 41 -1.15 6.20 -4.98
CA ILE A 41 -0.25 7.28 -4.55
C ILE A 41 -0.04 7.18 -3.05
N ASN A 42 1.20 6.96 -2.62
CA ASN A 42 1.58 6.84 -1.22
C ASN A 42 2.59 7.91 -0.83
N ARG A 43 2.38 8.51 0.34
CA ARG A 43 3.31 9.50 0.91
C ARG A 43 4.64 8.89 1.34
N GLN A 44 4.62 7.61 1.67
CA GLN A 44 5.80 6.87 2.12
C GLN A 44 6.35 6.03 0.98
N LEU A 45 7.60 5.58 1.15
CA LEU A 45 8.17 4.55 0.28
C LEU A 45 7.31 3.28 0.34
N VAL A 46 7.18 2.62 -0.80
CA VAL A 46 6.56 1.32 -0.97
C VAL A 46 7.68 0.35 -1.30
N TYR A 47 7.93 -0.63 -0.43
CA TYR A 47 8.98 -1.61 -0.66
C TYR A 47 8.72 -2.43 -1.95
N ASN A 48 9.78 -2.96 -2.55
CA ASN A 48 9.72 -3.69 -3.82
C ASN A 48 8.72 -4.86 -3.82
N TYR A 49 8.53 -5.55 -2.68
CA TYR A 49 7.60 -6.68 -2.62
C TYR A 49 6.13 -6.25 -2.76
N PRO A 50 5.58 -5.33 -1.93
CA PRO A 50 4.23 -4.82 -2.17
C PRO A 50 4.10 -4.09 -3.52
N GLU A 51 5.12 -3.36 -3.97
CA GLU A 51 5.14 -2.71 -5.28
C GLU A 51 4.99 -3.73 -6.42
N SER A 52 5.72 -4.84 -6.37
CA SER A 52 5.62 -5.91 -7.39
C SER A 52 4.22 -6.52 -7.41
N LEU A 53 3.62 -6.75 -6.24
CA LEU A 53 2.26 -7.29 -6.14
C LEU A 53 1.19 -6.33 -6.66
N LEU A 54 1.34 -5.02 -6.45
CA LEU A 54 0.47 -3.99 -7.03
C LEU A 54 0.62 -3.94 -8.56
N THR A 55 1.86 -4.02 -9.03
CA THR A 55 2.19 -4.04 -10.47
C THR A 55 1.61 -5.27 -11.17
N GLU A 56 1.70 -6.46 -10.56
CA GLU A 56 1.08 -7.69 -11.06
C GLU A 56 -0.45 -7.57 -11.21
N LYS A 57 -1.07 -6.68 -10.43
CA LYS A 57 -2.51 -6.37 -10.50
C LYS A 57 -2.83 -5.21 -11.45
N GLY A 58 -1.84 -4.68 -12.17
CA GLY A 58 -2.00 -3.56 -13.09
C GLY A 58 -2.14 -2.20 -12.42
N ILE A 59 -1.69 -2.06 -11.16
CA ILE A 59 -1.77 -0.82 -10.40
C ILE A 59 -0.40 -0.12 -10.46
N MET A 60 -0.37 1.09 -10.99
CA MET A 60 0.83 1.94 -10.98
C MET A 60 1.05 2.51 -9.58
N VAL A 61 2.28 2.50 -9.08
CA VAL A 61 2.63 3.02 -7.75
C VAL A 61 3.39 4.34 -7.90
N ILE A 62 2.94 5.37 -7.19
CA ILE A 62 3.67 6.63 -6.98
C ILE A 62 4.00 6.69 -5.49
N GLU A 63 5.27 6.52 -5.14
CA GLU A 63 5.75 6.64 -3.77
C GLU A 63 6.42 7.99 -3.51
N HIS A 64 6.74 8.27 -2.24
CA HIS A 64 7.37 9.53 -1.84
C HIS A 64 6.61 10.79 -2.26
N ALA A 65 5.29 10.68 -2.46
CA ALA A 65 4.47 11.84 -2.77
C ALA A 65 4.50 12.82 -1.59
N ASP A 66 4.83 14.08 -1.88
CA ASP A 66 4.86 15.11 -0.86
C ASP A 66 3.44 15.40 -0.34
N PHE A 67 3.35 15.94 0.87
CA PHE A 67 2.06 16.15 1.52
C PHE A 67 1.15 17.10 0.74
N GLU A 68 1.72 18.21 0.25
CA GLU A 68 0.97 19.22 -0.48
C GLU A 68 0.51 18.67 -1.84
N GLY A 69 1.35 17.88 -2.51
CA GLY A 69 1.01 17.16 -3.74
C GLY A 69 -0.19 16.23 -3.56
N VAL A 70 -0.23 15.44 -2.48
CA VAL A 70 -1.37 14.55 -2.20
C VAL A 70 -2.65 15.33 -1.89
N GLU A 71 -2.58 16.42 -1.12
CA GLU A 71 -3.75 17.27 -0.85
C GLU A 71 -4.28 17.94 -2.11
N ARG A 72 -3.39 18.47 -2.96
CA ARG A 72 -3.77 19.06 -4.26
C ARG A 72 -4.41 18.02 -5.17
N LEU A 73 -3.85 16.81 -5.26
CA LEU A 73 -4.43 15.72 -6.05
C LEU A 73 -5.82 15.33 -5.54
N SER A 74 -6.00 15.22 -4.22
CA SER A 74 -7.31 14.98 -3.61
C SER A 74 -8.33 16.06 -4.01
N LEU A 75 -7.95 17.33 -3.97
CA LEU A 75 -8.82 18.45 -4.34
C LEU A 75 -9.22 18.45 -5.83
N VAL A 76 -8.28 18.17 -6.74
CA VAL A 76 -8.55 18.26 -8.19
C VAL A 76 -9.17 17.00 -8.78
N THR A 77 -8.86 15.83 -8.23
CA THR A 77 -9.44 14.54 -8.66
C THR A 77 -10.74 14.20 -7.93
N GLY A 78 -11.01 14.88 -6.81
CA GLY A 78 -12.18 14.66 -5.97
C GLY A 78 -12.09 13.41 -5.07
N GLY A 79 -10.92 12.77 -5.00
CA GLY A 79 -10.66 11.58 -4.19
C GLY A 79 -10.32 11.89 -2.74
N GLU A 80 -10.58 10.96 -1.84
CA GLU A 80 -10.29 11.07 -0.42
C GLU A 80 -8.90 10.50 -0.08
N ILE A 81 -8.23 11.13 0.90
CA ILE A 81 -6.97 10.61 1.44
C ILE A 81 -7.28 9.51 2.46
N ALA A 82 -6.99 8.27 2.11
CA ALA A 82 -7.21 7.12 2.97
C ALA A 82 -6.00 6.84 3.89
N SER A 83 -6.27 6.50 5.15
CA SER A 83 -5.27 6.03 6.13
C SER A 83 -5.41 4.54 6.48
N THR A 84 -6.50 3.91 6.02
CA THR A 84 -6.81 2.48 6.19
C THR A 84 -7.39 1.94 4.88
N PHE A 85 -7.37 0.62 4.69
CA PHE A 85 -7.84 -0.04 3.46
C PHE A 85 -8.93 -1.09 3.72
N ASP A 86 -9.52 -1.11 4.92
CA ASP A 86 -10.41 -2.20 5.34
C ASP A 86 -11.84 -2.07 4.76
N ARG A 87 -12.23 -0.86 4.35
CA ARG A 87 -13.59 -0.51 3.89
C ARG A 87 -13.54 0.16 2.53
N PRO A 88 -13.31 -0.61 1.45
CA PRO A 88 -13.24 -0.06 0.09
C PRO A 88 -14.53 0.62 -0.35
N ASP A 89 -15.67 0.24 0.23
CA ASP A 89 -16.99 0.80 -0.03
C ASP A 89 -17.17 2.24 0.49
N LEU A 90 -16.31 2.69 1.41
CA LEU A 90 -16.42 4.01 2.05
C LEU A 90 -15.45 5.04 1.49
N VAL A 91 -14.48 4.63 0.68
CA VAL A 91 -13.45 5.53 0.17
C VAL A 91 -13.88 6.11 -1.17
N LYS A 92 -13.97 7.44 -1.26
CA LYS A 92 -14.21 8.10 -2.54
C LYS A 92 -12.93 8.12 -3.38
N LEU A 93 -12.96 7.49 -4.55
CA LEU A 93 -11.83 7.49 -5.48
C LEU A 93 -11.72 8.80 -6.25
N GLY A 94 -10.48 9.23 -6.49
CA GLY A 94 -10.19 10.32 -7.41
C GLY A 94 -10.31 9.86 -8.86
N HIS A 95 -10.66 10.78 -9.75
CA HIS A 95 -10.75 10.53 -11.19
C HIS A 95 -9.97 11.56 -11.99
N CYS A 96 -9.34 11.12 -13.08
CA CYS A 96 -8.79 11.96 -14.14
C CYS A 96 -8.89 11.21 -15.48
N ASP A 97 -8.93 11.97 -16.59
CA ASP A 97 -9.10 11.40 -17.93
C ASP A 97 -7.88 10.60 -18.38
N LEU A 98 -6.69 11.03 -17.95
CA LEU A 98 -5.41 10.44 -18.27
C LEU A 98 -4.44 10.63 -17.10
N ILE A 99 -3.58 9.64 -16.90
CA ILE A 99 -2.49 9.62 -15.91
C ILE A 99 -1.17 9.65 -16.68
#